data_AF-A0A6I7PXD0-F1
#
_entry.id   AF-A0A6I7PXD0-F1
#
_cell.length_a   1.000
_cell.length_b   1.000
_cell.length_c   1.000
_cell.angle_alpha   90.00
_cell.angle_beta   90.00
_cell.angle_gamma   90.00
#
_symmetry.space_group_name_H-M   'P 1'
#
loop_
_entity.id
_entity.type
_entity.pdbx_description
1 polymer ?
#
loop_
_entity_poly.entity_id
_entity_poly.type
_entity_poly.pdbx_seq_one_letter_code
_entity_poly.pdbx_strand_id
1 'polypeptide(L)'
;MIRTLWIVASTIALANMLAIVGFLVWLGATDRLSLERVEGVRVMLHETLTEQAAREQEQERLEAEEAMRAEQAARARMPSLTAGEALSVSRELEERQRQVIERLRREVIDLQRALVLERDEIDRVWQSLRDERAAFEAARARIAAIEGEEQFERTVRLYESLRPAQAREMLQELIRLGEIEQVVAYLNAMQTRAASKILGEFDDDAPLAADLLERLRTRGLQARVP
;
A
#
# COMPACT_ATOMS: atom_id res chain seq x y z
N MET A 1 -29.95 -8.37 -34.65
CA MET A 1 -28.56 -8.23 -34.13
C MET A 1 -27.79 -7.07 -34.77
N ILE A 2 -27.67 -6.96 -36.10
CA ILE A 2 -26.89 -5.87 -36.76
C ILE A 2 -27.38 -4.45 -36.40
N ARG A 3 -28.69 -4.19 -36.37
CA ARG A 3 -29.24 -2.86 -36.01
C ARG A 3 -28.91 -2.44 -34.58
N THR A 4 -28.94 -3.38 -33.63
CA THR A 4 -28.65 -3.10 -32.21
C THR A 4 -27.18 -2.72 -32.02
N LEU A 5 -26.26 -3.41 -32.70
CA LEU A 5 -24.84 -3.06 -32.74
C LEU A 5 -24.59 -1.65 -33.31
N TRP A 6 -25.31 -1.29 -34.38
CA TRP A 6 -25.14 0.01 -35.04
C TRP A 6 -25.65 1.19 -34.18
N ILE A 7 -26.75 0.99 -33.45
CA ILE A 7 -27.27 1.98 -32.51
C ILE A 7 -26.27 2.18 -31.36
N VAL A 8 -25.77 1.10 -30.75
CA VAL A 8 -24.78 1.18 -29.67
C VAL A 8 -23.51 1.91 -30.13
N ALA A 9 -22.98 1.58 -31.31
CA ALA A 9 -21.82 2.26 -31.87
C ALA A 9 -22.08 3.76 -32.11
N SER A 10 -23.25 4.11 -32.66
CA SER A 10 -23.64 5.51 -32.88
C SER A 10 -23.79 6.30 -31.58
N THR A 11 -24.37 5.68 -30.54
CA THR A 11 -24.52 6.31 -29.23
C THR A 11 -23.16 6.55 -28.57
N ILE A 12 -22.24 5.60 -28.66
CA ILE A 12 -20.87 5.75 -28.13
C ILE A 12 -20.10 6.85 -28.88
N ALA A 13 -20.21 6.89 -30.21
CA ALA A 13 -19.58 7.95 -31.02
C ALA A 13 -20.12 9.34 -30.66
N LEU A 14 -21.44 9.48 -30.49
CA LEU A 14 -22.07 10.74 -30.11
C LEU A 14 -21.66 11.18 -28.70
N ALA A 15 -21.61 10.25 -27.74
CA ALA A 15 -21.15 10.51 -26.39
C ALA A 15 -19.69 11.00 -26.37
N ASN A 16 -18.79 10.38 -27.14
CA ASN A 16 -17.41 10.81 -27.25
C ASN A 16 -17.27 12.19 -27.90
N MET A 17 -18.04 12.49 -28.95
CA MET A 17 -18.06 13.83 -29.55
C MET A 17 -18.52 14.89 -28.56
N LEU A 18 -19.60 14.64 -27.81
CA LEU A 18 -20.07 15.57 -26.78
C LEU A 18 -19.05 15.76 -25.66
N ALA A 19 -18.37 14.68 -25.24
CA ALA A 19 -17.31 14.76 -24.25
C ALA A 19 -16.12 15.61 -24.73
N ILE A 20 -15.67 15.43 -25.99
CA ILE A 20 -14.59 16.22 -26.57
C ILE A 20 -14.98 17.70 -26.66
N VAL A 21 -16.18 18.01 -27.14
CA VAL A 21 -16.67 19.39 -27.25
C VAL A 21 -16.79 20.03 -25.87
N GLY A 22 -17.37 19.32 -24.89
CA GLY A 22 -17.47 19.80 -23.51
C GLY A 22 -16.09 20.05 -22.89
N PHE A 23 -15.12 19.17 -23.15
CA PHE A 23 -13.74 19.32 -22.69
C PHE A 23 -13.05 20.55 -23.32
N LEU A 24 -13.22 20.77 -24.62
CA LEU A 24 -12.68 21.95 -25.31
C LEU A 24 -13.29 23.26 -24.79
N VAL A 25 -14.61 23.28 -24.54
CA VAL A 25 -15.30 24.44 -23.96
C VAL A 25 -14.79 24.72 -22.54
N TRP A 26 -14.62 23.69 -21.72
CA TRP A 26 -14.08 23.83 -20.37
C TRP A 26 -12.63 24.34 -20.36
N LEU A 27 -11.79 23.87 -21.28
CA LEU A 27 -10.41 24.34 -21.43
C LEU A 27 -10.34 25.80 -21.87
N GLY A 28 -11.23 26.24 -22.77
CA GLY A 28 -11.34 27.65 -23.16
C GLY A 28 -11.84 28.54 -22.02
N ALA A 29 -12.86 28.10 -21.27
CA ALA A 29 -13.43 28.87 -20.17
C ALA A 29 -12.49 29.03 -18.96
N THR A 30 -11.51 28.14 -18.80
CA THR A 30 -10.52 28.17 -17.71
C THR A 30 -9.21 28.85 -18.10
N ASP A 31 -9.16 29.50 -19.28
CA ASP A 31 -7.97 30.16 -19.85
C ASP A 31 -6.77 29.21 -20.01
N ARG A 32 -7.04 27.90 -20.09
CA ARG A 32 -6.03 26.85 -20.23
C ARG A 32 -5.67 26.59 -21.70
N LEU A 33 -6.50 27.06 -22.62
CA LEU A 33 -6.30 26.96 -24.07
C LEU A 33 -6.15 28.36 -24.66
N SER A 34 -4.91 28.86 -24.73
CA SER A 34 -4.60 30.09 -25.47
C SER A 34 -4.22 29.77 -26.92
N LEU A 35 -4.48 30.72 -27.82
CA LEU A 35 -4.14 30.60 -29.24
C LEU A 35 -2.62 30.37 -29.43
N GLU A 36 -1.80 31.01 -28.61
CA GLU A 36 -0.34 30.82 -28.56
C GLU A 36 0.06 29.40 -28.17
N ARG A 37 -0.65 28.75 -27.24
CA ARG A 37 -0.37 27.35 -26.84
C ARG A 37 -0.74 26.37 -27.95
N VAL A 38 -1.85 26.62 -28.65
CA VAL A 38 -2.24 25.78 -29.80
C VAL A 38 -1.21 25.90 -30.92
N GLU A 39 -0.69 27.10 -31.16
CA GLU A 39 0.38 27.32 -32.13
C GLU A 39 1.70 26.67 -31.69
N GLY A 40 2.07 26.74 -30.40
CA GLY A 40 3.22 26.04 -29.85
C GLY A 40 3.12 24.51 -29.99
N VAL A 41 1.96 23.93 -29.71
CA VAL A 41 1.71 22.48 -29.92
C VAL A 41 1.77 22.12 -31.41
N ARG A 42 1.23 22.97 -32.29
CA ARG A 42 1.31 22.76 -33.75
C ARG A 42 2.76 22.77 -34.23
N VAL A 43 3.59 23.69 -33.75
CA VAL A 43 5.03 23.75 -34.09
C VAL A 43 5.75 22.50 -33.57
N MET A 44 5.47 22.09 -32.33
CA MET A 44 6.07 20.90 -31.72
C MET A 44 5.68 19.59 -32.42
N LEU A 45 4.44 19.48 -32.92
CA LEU A 45 3.93 18.30 -33.62
C LEU A 45 4.16 18.31 -35.13
N HIS A 46 4.67 19.42 -35.70
CA HIS A 46 4.99 19.51 -37.13
C HIS A 46 6.26 18.74 -37.48
N GLU A 47 7.21 18.66 -36.56
CA GLU A 47 8.42 17.87 -36.75
C GLU A 47 8.11 16.38 -36.61
N THR A 48 8.43 15.61 -37.65
CA THR A 48 8.22 14.17 -37.61
C THR A 48 9.30 13.49 -36.76
N LEU A 49 8.97 12.36 -36.12
CA LEU A 49 9.97 11.57 -35.36
C LEU A 49 11.18 11.18 -36.23
N THR A 50 10.97 11.01 -37.54
CA THR A 50 12.03 10.74 -38.52
C THR A 50 12.96 11.93 -38.75
N GLU A 51 12.42 13.16 -38.78
CA GLU A 51 13.23 14.38 -38.90
C GLU A 51 13.97 14.70 -37.60
N GLN A 52 13.33 14.47 -36.44
CA GLN A 52 13.96 14.66 -35.14
C GLN A 52 15.14 13.70 -34.94
N ALA A 53 14.94 12.40 -35.22
CA ALA A 53 16.01 11.41 -35.13
C ALA A 53 17.16 11.70 -36.11
N ALA A 54 16.87 12.25 -37.29
CA ALA A 54 17.90 12.64 -38.25
C ALA A 54 18.74 13.83 -37.75
N ARG A 55 18.12 14.85 -37.12
CA ARG A 55 18.85 15.96 -36.50
C ARG A 55 19.65 15.53 -35.28
N GLU A 56 19.08 14.68 -34.43
CA GLU A 56 19.79 14.14 -33.26
C GLU A 56 21.02 13.33 -33.70
N GLN A 57 20.90 12.49 -34.73
CA GLN A 57 22.05 11.76 -35.28
C GLN A 57 23.08 12.70 -35.93
N GLU A 58 22.65 13.76 -36.61
CA GLU A 58 23.58 14.74 -37.20
C GLU A 58 24.30 15.54 -36.10
N GLN A 59 23.60 15.93 -35.04
CA GLN A 59 24.17 16.58 -33.86
C GLN A 59 25.17 15.65 -33.14
N GLU A 60 24.79 14.40 -32.87
CA GLU A 60 25.70 13.42 -32.26
C GLU A 60 26.96 13.20 -33.11
N ARG A 61 26.83 13.21 -34.45
CA ARG A 61 27.98 13.10 -35.36
C ARG A 61 28.87 14.34 -35.31
N LEU A 62 28.28 15.53 -35.33
CA LEU A 62 29.02 16.79 -35.23
C LEU A 62 29.72 16.90 -33.87
N GLU A 63 29.04 16.54 -32.78
CA GLU A 63 29.59 16.51 -31.42
C GLU A 63 30.71 15.45 -31.29
N ALA A 64 30.53 14.26 -31.88
CA ALA A 64 31.57 13.24 -31.90
C ALA A 64 32.80 13.68 -32.72
N GLU A 65 32.59 14.35 -33.86
CA GLU A 65 33.67 14.91 -34.67
C GLU A 65 34.40 16.05 -33.94
N GLU A 66 33.68 16.95 -33.29
CA GLU A 66 34.26 18.02 -32.48
C GLU A 66 35.02 17.46 -31.26
N ALA A 67 34.47 16.46 -30.58
CA ALA A 67 35.12 15.76 -29.49
C ALA A 67 36.41 15.07 -29.94
N MET A 68 36.40 14.39 -31.10
CA MET A 68 37.60 13.77 -31.66
C MET A 68 38.66 14.82 -32.05
N ARG A 69 38.26 15.94 -32.67
CA ARG A 69 39.20 17.03 -33.01
C ARG A 69 39.78 17.69 -31.76
N ALA A 70 38.95 17.91 -30.74
CA ALA A 70 39.38 18.44 -29.45
C ALA A 70 40.35 17.49 -28.74
N GLU A 71 40.08 16.18 -28.77
CA GLU A 71 40.95 15.17 -28.19
C GLU A 71 42.29 15.07 -28.93
N GLN A 72 42.30 15.13 -30.26
CA GLN A 72 43.53 15.14 -31.05
C GLN A 72 44.36 16.41 -30.79
N ALA A 73 43.72 17.58 -30.71
CA ALA A 73 44.37 18.83 -30.36
C ALA A 73 44.92 18.81 -28.92
N ALA A 74 44.21 18.18 -27.99
CA ALA A 74 44.67 17.99 -26.61
C ALA A 74 45.88 17.04 -26.56
N ARG A 75 45.83 15.90 -27.26
CA ARG A 75 46.95 14.95 -27.38
C ARG A 75 48.19 15.59 -28.00
N ALA A 76 48.02 16.45 -29.01
CA ALA A 76 49.12 17.20 -29.63
C ALA A 76 49.75 18.27 -28.72
N ARG A 77 48.99 18.77 -27.72
CA ARG A 77 49.47 19.73 -26.72
C ARG A 77 50.04 19.07 -25.48
N MET A 78 49.85 17.77 -25.29
CA MET A 78 50.44 17.07 -24.16
C MET A 78 51.95 16.96 -24.35
N PRO A 79 52.76 17.45 -23.40
CA PRO A 79 54.20 17.22 -23.43
C PRO A 79 54.44 15.71 -23.40
N SER A 80 55.26 15.20 -24.31
CA SER A 80 55.65 13.79 -24.31
C SER A 80 56.41 13.50 -23.03
N LEU A 81 55.77 12.74 -22.13
CA LEU A 81 56.38 12.33 -20.87
C LEU A 81 57.68 11.60 -21.15
N THR A 82 58.71 11.92 -20.37
CA THR A 82 59.95 11.16 -20.39
C THR A 82 59.70 9.74 -19.86
N ALA A 83 60.52 8.77 -20.22
CA ALA A 83 60.34 7.38 -19.78
C ALA A 83 60.31 7.23 -18.23
N GLY A 84 61.02 8.11 -17.51
CA GLY A 84 60.99 8.16 -16.04
C GLY A 84 59.65 8.65 -15.48
N GLU A 85 59.07 9.70 -16.08
CA GLU A 85 57.76 10.25 -15.67
C GLU A 85 56.60 9.30 -16.02
N ALA A 86 56.68 8.61 -17.15
CA ALA A 86 55.70 7.59 -17.52
C ALA A 86 55.64 6.45 -16.48
N LEU A 87 56.80 6.04 -15.96
CA LEU A 87 56.90 5.04 -14.91
C LEU A 87 56.35 5.53 -13.56
N SER A 88 56.61 6.79 -13.17
CA SER A 88 56.08 7.34 -11.92
C SER A 88 54.55 7.46 -11.97
N VAL A 89 54.00 7.97 -13.08
CA VAL A 89 52.54 8.06 -13.29
C VAL A 89 51.90 6.68 -13.24
N SER A 90 52.52 5.67 -13.85
CA SER A 90 52.00 4.30 -13.82
C SER A 90 51.93 3.75 -12.39
N ARG A 91 52.97 3.97 -11.57
CA ARG A 91 52.99 3.55 -10.16
C ARG A 91 51.92 4.26 -9.35
N GLU A 92 51.75 5.57 -9.51
CA GLU A 92 50.70 6.31 -8.81
C GLU A 92 49.30 5.82 -9.19
N LEU A 93 49.07 5.49 -10.46
CA LEU A 93 47.80 4.92 -10.92
C LEU A 93 47.55 3.54 -10.29
N GLU A 94 48.56 2.66 -10.25
CA GLU A 94 48.45 1.37 -9.58
C GLU A 94 48.15 1.52 -8.09
N GLU A 95 48.81 2.45 -7.40
CA GLU A 95 48.56 2.72 -5.97
C GLU A 95 47.12 3.21 -5.74
N ARG A 96 46.64 4.16 -6.55
CA ARG A 96 45.24 4.62 -6.49
C ARG A 96 44.27 3.48 -6.77
N GLN A 97 44.55 2.63 -7.75
CA GLN A 97 43.72 1.46 -8.06
C GLN A 97 43.67 0.48 -6.89
N ARG A 98 44.81 0.20 -6.24
CA ARG A 98 44.85 -0.65 -5.04
C ARG A 98 44.00 -0.07 -3.92
N GLN A 99 44.11 1.23 -3.65
CA GLN A 99 43.29 1.91 -2.64
C GLN A 99 41.78 1.82 -2.96
N VAL A 100 41.40 1.99 -4.23
CA VAL A 100 40.00 1.84 -4.67
C VAL A 100 39.52 0.41 -4.45
N ILE A 101 40.31 -0.60 -4.82
CA ILE A 101 39.95 -2.01 -4.61
C ILE A 101 39.81 -2.34 -3.12
N GLU A 102 40.70 -1.84 -2.28
CA GLU A 102 40.62 -2.04 -0.83
C GLU A 102 39.41 -1.36 -0.21
N ARG A 103 39.03 -0.18 -0.68
CA ARG A 103 37.79 0.49 -0.26
C ARG A 103 36.57 -0.32 -0.68
N LEU A 104 36.49 -0.73 -1.95
CA LEU A 104 35.38 -1.54 -2.47
C LEU A 104 35.24 -2.87 -1.72
N ARG A 105 36.35 -3.53 -1.38
CA ARG A 105 36.34 -4.75 -0.57
C ARG A 105 35.76 -4.51 0.82
N ARG A 106 36.11 -3.41 1.47
CA ARG A 106 35.53 -3.02 2.77
C ARG A 106 34.04 -2.75 2.65
N GLU A 107 33.62 -1.97 1.65
CA GLU A 107 32.21 -1.70 1.39
C GLU A 107 31.41 -2.99 1.13
N VAL A 108 31.94 -3.94 0.37
CA VAL A 108 31.29 -5.25 0.15
C VAL A 108 31.13 -6.02 1.47
N ILE A 109 32.14 -6.03 2.34
CA ILE A 109 32.07 -6.70 3.65
C ILE A 109 31.02 -6.01 4.53
N ASP A 110 30.99 -4.69 4.54
CA ASP A 110 30.04 -3.92 5.35
C ASP A 110 28.60 -4.12 4.86
N LEU A 111 28.37 -4.14 3.53
CA LEU A 111 27.07 -4.47 2.94
C LEU A 111 26.64 -5.91 3.24
N GLN A 112 27.56 -6.87 3.19
CA GLN A 112 27.28 -8.26 3.55
C GLN A 112 26.87 -8.38 5.03
N ARG A 113 27.54 -7.66 5.93
CA ARG A 113 27.17 -7.62 7.35
C ARG A 113 25.80 -6.99 7.56
N ALA A 114 25.52 -5.86 6.91
CA ALA A 114 24.22 -5.20 6.98
C ALA A 114 23.10 -6.14 6.51
N LEU A 115 23.31 -6.85 5.40
CA LEU A 115 22.34 -7.81 4.86
C LEU A 115 22.07 -8.98 5.81
N VAL A 116 23.09 -9.49 6.52
CA VAL A 116 22.91 -10.54 7.53
C VAL A 116 22.07 -10.02 8.70
N LEU A 117 22.38 -8.82 9.21
CA LEU A 117 21.61 -8.22 10.32
C LEU A 117 20.14 -7.99 9.94
N GLU A 118 19.89 -7.50 8.72
CA GLU A 118 18.53 -7.26 8.23
C GLU A 118 17.75 -8.58 8.06
N ARG A 119 18.40 -9.64 7.57
CA ARG A 119 17.79 -10.98 7.50
C ARG A 119 17.43 -11.51 8.89
N ASP A 120 18.33 -11.38 9.86
CA ASP A 120 18.08 -11.82 11.23
C ASP A 120 16.95 -11.02 11.90
N GLU A 121 16.77 -9.74 11.55
CA GLU A 121 15.64 -8.94 12.00
C GLU A 121 14.32 -9.41 11.37
N ILE A 122 14.32 -9.61 10.04
CA ILE A 122 13.16 -10.13 9.31
C ILE A 122 12.73 -11.49 9.87
N ASP A 123 13.67 -12.40 10.13
CA ASP A 123 13.37 -13.72 10.69
C ASP A 123 12.76 -13.63 12.09
N ARG A 124 13.24 -12.71 12.93
CA ARG A 124 12.66 -12.43 14.26
C ARG A 124 11.22 -11.91 14.16
N VAL A 125 10.95 -10.98 13.24
CA VAL A 125 9.61 -10.45 13.00
C VAL A 125 8.67 -11.53 12.46
N TRP A 126 9.14 -12.38 11.55
CA TRP A 126 8.35 -13.50 11.05
C TRP A 126 8.03 -14.50 12.16
N GLN A 127 8.97 -14.77 13.05
CA GLN A 127 8.73 -15.67 14.16
C GLN A 127 7.70 -15.09 15.14
N SER A 128 7.81 -13.81 15.51
CA SER A 128 6.81 -13.17 16.38
C SER A 128 5.42 -13.18 15.74
N LEU A 129 5.32 -12.91 14.43
CA LEU A 129 4.04 -12.94 13.72
C LEU A 129 3.43 -14.35 13.69
N ARG A 130 4.25 -15.41 13.55
CA ARG A 130 3.78 -16.80 13.62
C ARG A 130 3.26 -17.14 15.01
N ASP A 131 3.98 -16.71 16.05
CA ASP A 131 3.60 -16.96 17.43
C ASP A 131 2.30 -16.22 17.80
N GLU A 132 2.17 -14.95 17.37
CA GLU A 132 0.94 -14.16 17.51
C GLU A 132 -0.24 -14.81 16.80
N ARG A 133 -0.04 -15.26 15.55
CA ARG A 133 -1.08 -15.96 14.78
C ARG A 133 -1.49 -17.25 15.46
N ALA A 134 -0.54 -18.05 15.95
CA ALA A 134 -0.84 -19.28 16.67
C ALA A 134 -1.63 -19.01 17.97
N ALA A 135 -1.24 -17.98 18.72
CA ALA A 135 -1.95 -17.54 19.93
C ALA A 135 -3.38 -17.06 19.62
N PHE A 136 -3.55 -16.31 18.52
CA PHE A 136 -4.85 -15.84 18.05
C PHE A 136 -5.77 -16.99 17.64
N GLU A 137 -5.28 -17.92 16.81
CA GLU A 137 -6.05 -19.11 16.40
C GLU A 137 -6.43 -19.98 17.61
N ALA A 138 -5.52 -20.14 18.58
CA ALA A 138 -5.82 -20.83 19.83
C ALA A 138 -6.89 -20.12 20.67
N ALA A 139 -6.88 -18.78 20.70
CA ALA A 139 -7.94 -18.00 21.35
C ALA A 139 -9.29 -18.17 20.65
N ARG A 140 -9.30 -18.10 19.32
CA ARG A 140 -10.50 -18.34 18.51
C ARG A 140 -11.06 -19.74 18.73
N ALA A 141 -10.20 -20.76 18.77
CA ALA A 141 -10.62 -22.13 19.06
C ALA A 141 -11.25 -22.28 20.45
N ARG A 142 -10.70 -21.60 21.47
CA ARG A 142 -11.30 -21.59 22.83
C ARG A 142 -12.69 -20.94 22.84
N ILE A 143 -12.85 -19.81 22.15
CA ILE A 143 -14.15 -19.12 22.04
C ILE A 143 -15.14 -20.02 21.29
N ALA A 144 -14.74 -20.59 20.15
CA ALA A 144 -15.58 -21.48 19.37
C ALA A 144 -15.99 -22.75 20.14
N ALA A 145 -15.12 -23.28 21.01
CA ALA A 145 -15.48 -24.40 21.88
C ALA A 145 -16.56 -24.00 22.90
N ILE A 146 -16.45 -22.81 23.50
CA ILE A 146 -17.45 -22.29 24.44
C ILE A 146 -18.79 -22.01 23.73
N GLU A 147 -18.76 -21.40 22.55
CA GLU A 147 -19.96 -21.02 21.79
C GLU A 147 -20.65 -22.22 21.09
N GLY A 148 -19.88 -23.22 20.66
CA GLY A 148 -20.37 -24.39 19.93
C GLY A 148 -20.94 -25.51 20.80
N GLU A 149 -20.89 -25.37 22.12
CA GLU A 149 -21.48 -26.34 23.03
C GLU A 149 -23.01 -26.23 23.04
N GLU A 150 -23.71 -27.36 22.93
CA GLU A 150 -25.18 -27.42 23.01
C GLU A 150 -25.73 -26.77 24.31
N GLN A 151 -24.91 -26.72 25.35
CA GLN A 151 -25.20 -26.03 26.61
C GLN A 151 -25.29 -24.50 26.45
N PHE A 152 -24.50 -23.91 25.56
CA PHE A 152 -24.53 -22.48 25.25
C PHE A 152 -25.86 -22.09 24.62
N GLU A 153 -26.29 -22.79 23.57
CA GLU A 153 -27.60 -22.54 22.94
C GLU A 153 -28.76 -22.71 23.92
N ARG A 154 -28.73 -23.75 24.76
CA ARG A 154 -29.77 -23.98 25.78
C ARG A 154 -29.81 -22.82 26.78
N THR A 155 -28.65 -22.31 27.18
CA THR A 155 -28.54 -21.18 28.11
C THR A 155 -29.04 -19.89 27.48
N VAL A 156 -28.71 -19.63 26.21
CA VAL A 156 -29.24 -18.51 25.43
C VAL A 156 -30.76 -18.58 25.36
N ARG A 157 -31.34 -19.72 24.98
CA ARG A 157 -32.80 -19.92 24.92
C ARG A 157 -33.46 -19.75 26.30
N LEU A 158 -32.80 -20.20 27.37
CA LEU A 158 -33.28 -19.99 28.74
C LEU A 158 -33.36 -18.49 29.05
N TYR A 159 -32.30 -17.72 28.79
CA TYR A 159 -32.31 -16.27 29.00
C TYR A 159 -33.35 -15.54 28.12
N GLU A 160 -33.56 -15.96 26.87
CA GLU A 160 -34.60 -15.40 26.00
C GLU A 160 -36.03 -15.64 26.52
N SER A 161 -36.23 -16.73 27.27
CA SER A 161 -37.52 -17.07 27.87
C SER A 161 -37.83 -16.31 29.16
N LEU A 162 -36.81 -15.76 29.82
CA LEU A 162 -36.95 -15.00 31.06
C LEU A 162 -37.46 -13.58 30.80
N ARG A 163 -38.01 -12.95 31.85
CA ARG A 163 -38.35 -11.52 31.78
C ARG A 163 -37.07 -10.69 31.71
N PRO A 164 -37.04 -9.54 30.99
CA PRO A 164 -35.83 -8.73 30.84
C PRO A 164 -35.12 -8.39 32.17
N ALA A 165 -35.88 -7.95 33.19
CA ALA A 165 -35.33 -7.63 34.50
C ALA A 165 -34.67 -8.83 35.21
N GLN A 166 -35.25 -10.03 35.08
CA GLN A 166 -34.67 -11.26 35.66
C GLN A 166 -33.41 -11.71 34.93
N ALA A 167 -33.42 -11.63 33.60
CA ALA A 167 -32.25 -11.90 32.78
C ALA A 167 -31.11 -10.92 33.12
N ARG A 168 -31.42 -9.63 33.31
CA ARG A 168 -30.46 -8.61 33.78
C ARG A 168 -29.81 -9.03 35.10
N GLU A 169 -30.60 -9.38 36.11
CA GLU A 169 -30.07 -9.79 37.42
C GLU A 169 -29.09 -10.98 37.30
N MET A 170 -29.47 -12.01 36.56
CA MET A 170 -28.62 -13.17 36.35
C MET A 170 -27.33 -12.84 35.57
N LEU A 171 -27.42 -12.02 34.51
CA LEU A 171 -26.24 -11.56 33.78
C LEU A 171 -25.36 -10.65 34.65
N GLN A 172 -25.95 -9.88 35.56
CA GLN A 172 -25.20 -9.02 36.47
C GLN A 172 -24.40 -9.83 37.50
N GLU A 173 -24.91 -10.96 37.97
CA GLU A 173 -24.10 -11.88 38.79
C GLU A 173 -22.90 -12.44 38.01
N LEU A 174 -23.07 -12.80 36.73
CA LEU A 174 -21.95 -13.22 35.88
C LEU A 174 -20.91 -12.10 35.71
N ILE A 175 -21.35 -10.85 35.52
CA ILE A 175 -20.46 -9.69 35.45
C ILE A 175 -19.68 -9.52 36.77
N ARG A 176 -20.31 -9.70 37.93
CA ARG A 176 -19.64 -9.63 39.24
C ARG A 176 -18.60 -10.73 39.43
N LEU A 177 -18.81 -11.90 38.83
CA LEU A 177 -17.83 -13.00 38.81
C LEU A 177 -16.68 -12.76 37.81
N GLY A 178 -16.72 -11.68 37.02
CA GLY A 178 -15.70 -11.36 36.02
C GLY A 178 -15.98 -11.97 34.63
N GLU A 179 -17.13 -12.62 34.44
CA GLU A 179 -17.49 -13.33 33.21
C GLU A 179 -18.16 -12.42 32.16
N ILE A 180 -17.68 -11.19 32.02
CA ILE A 180 -18.25 -10.18 31.11
C ILE A 180 -18.25 -10.68 29.65
N GLU A 181 -17.19 -11.36 29.23
CA GLU A 181 -17.06 -11.90 27.88
C GLU A 181 -18.12 -12.96 27.55
N GLN A 182 -18.56 -13.72 28.56
CA GLN A 182 -19.61 -14.72 28.43
C GLN A 182 -20.98 -14.04 28.31
N VAL A 183 -21.22 -12.98 29.08
CA VAL A 183 -22.44 -12.16 28.98
C VAL A 183 -22.57 -11.53 27.60
N VAL A 184 -21.50 -10.95 27.07
CA VAL A 184 -21.47 -10.41 25.70
C VAL A 184 -21.74 -11.52 24.67
N ALA A 185 -21.23 -12.74 24.88
CA ALA A 185 -21.47 -13.87 23.98
C ALA A 185 -22.96 -14.25 23.97
N TYR A 186 -23.56 -14.38 25.15
CA TYR A 186 -24.99 -14.66 25.29
C TYR A 186 -25.83 -13.57 24.64
N LEU A 187 -25.58 -12.29 24.94
CA LEU A 187 -26.34 -11.18 24.35
C LEU A 187 -26.21 -11.10 22.83
N ASN A 188 -25.03 -11.42 22.27
CA ASN A 188 -24.81 -11.44 20.82
C ASN A 188 -25.53 -12.62 20.12
N ALA A 189 -25.61 -13.77 20.79
CA ALA A 189 -26.26 -14.97 20.27
C ALA A 189 -27.80 -14.93 20.39
N MET A 190 -28.34 -14.07 21.25
CA MET A 190 -29.78 -13.85 21.38
C MET A 190 -30.37 -13.11 20.17
N GLN A 191 -31.68 -13.23 19.99
CA GLN A 191 -32.45 -12.38 19.10
C GLN A 191 -32.24 -10.91 19.47
N THR A 192 -31.93 -10.07 18.47
CA THR A 192 -31.62 -8.64 18.66
C THR A 192 -32.67 -7.93 19.52
N ARG A 193 -33.95 -8.25 19.33
CA ARG A 193 -35.05 -7.67 20.11
C ARG A 193 -35.01 -8.06 21.59
N ALA A 194 -34.63 -9.29 21.93
CA ALA A 194 -34.50 -9.76 23.31
C ALA A 194 -33.28 -9.11 23.97
N ALA A 195 -32.14 -9.12 23.29
CA ALA A 195 -30.91 -8.48 23.75
C ALA A 195 -31.10 -6.97 24.01
N SER A 196 -31.75 -6.22 23.09
CA SER A 196 -32.02 -4.79 23.29
C SER A 196 -32.94 -4.51 24.49
N LYS A 197 -33.92 -5.38 24.77
CA LYS A 197 -34.79 -5.23 25.94
C LYS A 197 -34.01 -5.45 27.23
N ILE A 198 -33.17 -6.49 27.28
CA ILE A 198 -32.33 -6.80 28.45
C ILE A 198 -31.32 -5.67 28.68
N LEU A 199 -30.68 -5.16 27.63
CA LEU A 199 -29.75 -4.03 27.72
C LEU A 199 -30.43 -2.75 28.24
N GLY A 200 -31.69 -2.50 27.85
CA GLY A 200 -32.46 -1.36 28.39
C GLY A 200 -32.77 -1.45 29.89
N GLU A 201 -32.66 -2.63 30.51
CA GLU A 201 -32.82 -2.75 31.96
C GLU A 201 -31.54 -2.34 32.73
N PHE A 202 -30.41 -2.11 32.04
CA PHE A 202 -29.16 -1.60 32.63
C PHE A 202 -29.10 -0.06 32.70
N ASP A 203 -30.22 0.65 32.52
CA ASP A 203 -30.30 2.11 32.59
C ASP A 203 -29.79 2.68 33.93
N ASP A 204 -29.88 1.90 35.01
CA ASP A 204 -29.36 2.24 36.35
C ASP A 204 -27.81 2.34 36.40
N ASP A 205 -27.11 1.71 35.44
CA ASP A 205 -25.64 1.68 35.32
C ASP A 205 -25.22 2.01 33.88
N ALA A 206 -25.41 3.27 33.50
CA ALA A 206 -25.11 3.77 32.16
C ALA A 206 -23.66 3.48 31.68
N PRO A 207 -22.61 3.58 32.52
CA PRO A 207 -21.25 3.20 32.12
C PRO A 207 -21.13 1.72 31.72
N LEU A 208 -21.73 0.81 32.49
CA LEU A 208 -21.70 -0.62 32.19
C LEU A 208 -22.47 -0.95 30.91
N ALA A 209 -23.65 -0.35 30.73
CA ALA A 209 -24.44 -0.52 29.51
C ALA A 209 -23.67 -0.06 28.26
N ALA A 210 -22.95 1.07 28.36
CA ALA A 210 -22.09 1.58 27.28
C ALA A 210 -20.91 0.63 26.97
N ASP A 211 -20.25 0.09 28.00
CA ASP A 211 -19.15 -0.87 27.81
C ASP A 211 -19.63 -2.15 27.11
N LEU A 212 -20.78 -2.70 27.53
CA LEU A 212 -21.39 -3.88 26.89
C LEU A 212 -21.75 -3.62 25.42
N LEU A 213 -22.31 -2.45 25.11
CA LEU A 213 -22.62 -2.07 23.73
C LEU A 213 -21.36 -1.94 22.86
N GLU A 214 -20.29 -1.36 23.38
CA GLU A 214 -19.03 -1.23 22.65
C GLU A 214 -18.37 -2.59 22.40
N ARG A 215 -18.42 -3.51 23.38
CA ARG A 215 -17.97 -4.90 23.21
C ARG A 215 -18.80 -5.67 22.20
N LEU A 216 -20.12 -5.51 22.20
CA LEU A 216 -21.00 -6.11 21.19
C LEU A 216 -20.67 -5.59 19.79
N ARG A 217 -20.43 -4.27 19.64
CA ARG A 217 -20.05 -3.64 18.37
C ARG A 217 -18.72 -4.19 17.85
N THR A 218 -17.72 -4.30 18.71
CA THR A 218 -16.37 -4.77 18.33
C THR A 218 -16.35 -6.26 17.98
N ARG A 219 -17.11 -7.11 18.68
CA ARG A 219 -17.27 -8.53 18.31
C ARG A 219 -18.00 -8.73 16.98
N GLY A 220 -19.06 -7.96 16.72
CA GLY A 220 -19.79 -8.03 15.44
C GLY A 220 -18.94 -7.70 14.21
N LEU A 221 -17.88 -6.90 14.38
CA LEU A 221 -16.90 -6.60 13.33
C LEU A 221 -15.90 -7.74 13.10
N GLN A 222 -15.49 -8.45 14.16
CA GLN A 222 -14.54 -9.57 14.08
C GLN A 222 -15.15 -10.81 13.41
N ALA A 223 -16.45 -11.07 13.61
CA ALA A 223 -17.14 -12.20 12.97
C ALA A 223 -17.40 -12.00 11.46
N ARG A 224 -17.25 -10.78 10.93
CA ARG A 224 -17.62 -10.42 9.55
C ARG A 224 -16.41 -10.20 8.61
N VAL A 225 -15.19 -10.48 9.05
CA VAL A 225 -14.01 -10.50 8.18
C VAL A 225 -14.01 -11.86 7.43
N PRO A 226 -14.06 -11.86 6.08
CA PRO A 226 -14.18 -13.08 5.26
C PRO A 226 -12.93 -13.97 5.31
#